data_AF-A0A524M2F7-F1
#
_entry.id   AF-A0A524M2F7-F1
#
_cell.length_a   1.000
_cell.length_b   1.000
_cell.length_c   1.000
_cell.angle_alpha   90.00
_cell.angle_beta   90.00
_cell.angle_gamma   90.00
#
_symmetry.space_group_name_H-M   'P 1'
#
loop_
_entity.id
_entity.type
_entity.pdbx_description
1 polymer ?
#
loop_
_entity_poly.entity_id
_entity_poly.type
_entity_poly.pdbx_seq_one_letter_code
_entity_poly.pdbx_strand_id
1 'polypeptide(L)'
;RSDALIKSLEDFVIYSRQDGTMPDAYGVSVYSPQALDSYSTDYDKVSISEAWSEFLDGYSVRTCADFTEPGISKSGDSFSVEDDSGLASVDQVYFIASPEGPVLIGRMPLACSGGTNYTLPAWEGEWIFIEGSKTGKSSLIYAACGGESENGNRILTTELGLQRDGEFRSCLAQLYLDTLNGTVRAYMNPYEVLDDGNVLFSKEVLEPEPGDIITAYAPVYGESGIQDWTALGTLKMDENTAFVYDFLPAGTYYTALYAEDYRLNFNMSEPAEIILE
;
A
#
# COMPACT_ATOMS: atom_id res chain seq x y z
N ARG A 1 -10.49 18.68 3.65
CA ARG A 1 -10.75 18.29 5.06
C ARG A 1 -9.45 17.87 5.76
N SER A 2 -8.47 17.34 5.02
CA SER A 2 -7.08 17.07 5.44
C SER A 2 -6.31 18.32 5.91
N ASP A 3 -6.40 19.43 5.18
CA ASP A 3 -5.48 20.58 5.38
C ASP A 3 -5.62 21.25 6.75
N ALA A 4 -6.83 21.25 7.32
CA ALA A 4 -7.07 21.78 8.66
C ALA A 4 -6.47 20.88 9.75
N LEU A 5 -6.45 19.56 9.53
CA LEU A 5 -5.80 18.60 10.42
C LEU A 5 -4.28 18.72 10.31
N ILE A 6 -3.73 18.76 9.09
CA ILE A 6 -2.29 18.94 8.84
C ILE A 6 -1.81 20.21 9.54
N LYS A 7 -2.50 21.34 9.32
CA LYS A 7 -2.18 22.59 10.01
C LYS A 7 -2.24 22.48 11.54
N SER A 8 -3.22 21.76 12.08
CA SER A 8 -3.32 21.55 13.53
C SER A 8 -2.16 20.70 14.07
N LEU A 9 -1.66 19.74 13.29
CA LEU A 9 -0.48 18.95 13.63
C LEU A 9 0.79 19.81 13.56
N GLU A 10 0.94 20.66 12.55
CA GLU A 10 2.07 21.60 12.45
C GLU A 10 2.11 22.57 13.65
N ASP A 11 0.95 23.08 14.08
CA ASP A 11 0.85 23.94 15.26
C ASP A 11 1.14 23.17 16.57
N PHE A 12 0.85 21.87 16.60
CA PHE A 12 1.08 21.00 17.77
C PHE A 12 2.55 20.56 17.90
N VAL A 13 3.21 20.23 16.79
CA VAL A 13 4.58 19.72 16.76
C VAL A 13 5.58 20.86 16.70
N ILE A 14 5.88 21.45 17.86
CA ILE A 14 6.79 22.59 17.98
C ILE A 14 8.27 22.27 17.66
N TYR A 15 8.63 20.99 17.65
CA TYR A 15 9.95 20.51 17.25
C TYR A 15 9.84 19.07 16.75
N SER A 16 10.29 18.86 15.52
CA SER A 16 10.59 17.54 14.96
C SER A 16 11.97 17.61 14.31
N ARG A 17 12.76 16.57 14.49
CA ARG A 17 14.01 16.39 13.77
C ARG A 17 13.97 15.04 13.10
N GLN A 18 13.83 15.07 11.78
CA GLN A 18 14.10 13.91 10.94
C GLN A 18 15.59 13.85 10.65
N ASP A 19 16.18 12.67 10.73
CA ASP A 19 17.54 12.38 10.27
C ASP A 19 17.60 12.09 8.77
N GLY A 20 16.46 12.21 8.07
CA GLY A 20 16.31 11.97 6.63
C GLY A 20 15.90 10.55 6.28
N THR A 21 15.70 9.68 7.27
CA THR A 21 15.36 8.26 7.06
C THR A 21 13.95 8.03 6.52
N MET A 22 13.00 8.94 6.77
CA MET A 22 11.62 8.82 6.29
C MET A 22 11.07 10.19 5.87
N PRO A 23 10.89 10.44 4.56
CA PRO A 23 10.27 11.67 4.07
C PRO A 23 8.82 11.80 4.57
N ASP A 24 8.32 13.03 4.69
CA ASP A 24 6.92 13.34 5.03
C ASP A 24 6.42 12.82 6.41
N ALA A 25 7.33 12.55 7.35
CA ALA A 25 6.99 12.16 8.72
C ALA A 25 6.67 13.38 9.64
N TYR A 26 5.41 13.55 10.06
CA TYR A 26 5.00 14.72 10.87
C TYR A 26 5.45 14.69 12.35
N GLY A 27 6.24 13.70 12.78
CA GLY A 27 6.83 13.66 14.13
C GLY A 27 5.88 13.19 15.25
N VAL A 28 4.70 12.66 14.90
CA VAL A 28 3.71 12.10 15.83
C VAL A 28 3.19 10.79 15.26
N SER A 29 2.97 9.80 16.12
CA SER A 29 2.30 8.53 15.80
C SER A 29 0.94 8.45 16.48
N VAL A 30 0.00 7.75 15.88
CA VAL A 30 -1.31 7.43 16.45
C VAL A 30 -1.56 5.93 16.39
N TYR A 31 -2.29 5.38 17.35
CA TYR A 31 -2.73 3.99 17.30
C TYR A 31 -3.60 3.74 16.07
N SER A 32 -3.37 2.62 15.40
CA SER A 32 -4.19 2.19 14.27
C SER A 32 -5.40 1.39 14.76
N PRO A 33 -6.64 1.79 14.45
CA PRO A 33 -7.85 1.01 14.78
C PRO A 33 -7.86 -0.41 14.19
N GLN A 34 -6.99 -0.68 13.21
CA GLN A 34 -6.82 -1.99 12.57
C GLN A 34 -5.73 -2.85 13.23
N ALA A 35 -5.12 -2.40 14.33
CA ALA A 35 -4.20 -3.24 15.10
C ALA A 35 -4.92 -4.49 15.62
N LEU A 36 -4.18 -5.62 15.69
CA LEU A 36 -4.71 -6.92 16.12
C LEU A 36 -5.14 -6.93 17.60
N ASP A 37 -4.46 -6.13 18.41
CA ASP A 37 -4.76 -6.00 19.84
C ASP A 37 -5.84 -4.95 20.11
N SER A 38 -6.55 -5.11 21.22
CA SER A 38 -7.49 -4.08 21.65
C SER A 38 -6.73 -2.83 22.07
N TYR A 39 -7.14 -1.67 21.56
CA TYR A 39 -6.64 -0.37 22.02
C TYR A 39 -6.72 -0.22 23.55
N SER A 40 -7.67 -0.91 24.20
CA SER A 40 -7.81 -0.90 25.66
C SER A 40 -6.59 -1.49 26.38
N THR A 41 -5.83 -2.38 25.75
CA THR A 41 -4.58 -2.94 26.28
C THR A 41 -3.44 -1.92 26.23
N ASP A 42 -3.35 -1.15 25.13
CA ASP A 42 -2.29 -0.16 24.91
C ASP A 42 -2.54 1.15 25.67
N TYR A 43 -3.82 1.50 25.81
CA TYR A 43 -4.25 2.75 26.43
C TYR A 43 -4.66 2.58 27.91
N ASP A 44 -4.47 1.39 28.52
CA ASP A 44 -4.86 1.11 29.91
C ASP A 44 -4.18 2.01 30.96
N LYS A 45 -3.02 2.57 30.61
CA LYS A 45 -2.13 3.34 31.51
C LYS A 45 -1.97 4.81 31.11
N VAL A 46 -2.65 5.29 30.08
CA VAL A 46 -2.50 6.68 29.62
C VAL A 46 -3.85 7.36 29.44
N SER A 47 -3.87 8.69 29.51
CA SER A 47 -5.09 9.46 29.27
C SER A 47 -5.38 9.52 27.76
N ILE A 48 -6.51 8.95 27.37
CA ILE A 48 -7.07 9.06 26.02
C ILE A 48 -8.08 10.21 25.96
N SER A 49 -8.10 10.96 24.86
CA SER A 49 -9.15 11.97 24.66
C SER A 49 -10.50 11.28 24.45
N GLU A 50 -11.56 11.82 25.06
CA GLU A 50 -12.92 11.30 24.93
C GLU A 50 -13.33 11.09 23.47
N ALA A 51 -13.09 12.09 22.60
CA ALA A 51 -13.41 12.00 21.18
C ALA A 51 -12.70 10.84 20.45
N TRP A 52 -11.44 10.53 20.81
CA TRP A 52 -10.71 9.40 20.23
C TRP A 52 -11.23 8.06 20.76
N SER A 53 -11.53 7.99 22.06
CA SER A 53 -12.13 6.79 22.68
C SER A 53 -13.50 6.47 22.07
N GLU A 54 -14.37 7.47 21.94
CA GLU A 54 -15.70 7.33 21.31
C GLU A 54 -15.59 6.87 19.85
N PHE A 55 -14.61 7.40 19.11
CA PHE A 55 -14.32 6.96 17.76
C PHE A 55 -13.91 5.48 17.73
N LEU A 56 -12.96 5.06 18.57
CA LEU A 56 -12.47 3.68 18.61
C LEU A 56 -13.56 2.69 19.03
N ASP A 57 -14.38 3.04 20.01
CA ASP A 57 -15.54 2.23 20.43
C ASP A 57 -16.56 2.10 19.30
N GLY A 58 -16.91 3.22 18.66
CA GLY A 58 -17.82 3.23 17.52
C GLY A 58 -17.30 2.41 16.34
N TYR A 59 -16.00 2.52 16.07
CA TYR A 59 -15.30 1.72 15.05
C TYR A 59 -15.41 0.23 15.37
N SER A 60 -15.02 -0.18 16.58
CA SER A 60 -15.04 -1.59 17.00
C SER A 60 -16.43 -2.21 16.95
N VAL A 61 -17.46 -1.48 17.39
CA VAL A 61 -18.84 -1.98 17.35
C VAL A 61 -19.33 -2.20 15.92
N ARG A 62 -19.02 -1.26 15.00
CA ARG A 62 -19.41 -1.37 13.59
C ARG A 62 -18.72 -2.55 12.91
N THR A 63 -17.39 -2.63 13.02
CA THR A 63 -16.61 -3.68 12.37
C THR A 63 -16.90 -5.06 12.94
N CYS A 64 -17.23 -5.20 14.23
CA CYS A 64 -17.60 -6.51 14.80
C CYS A 64 -18.95 -7.06 14.29
N ALA A 65 -19.84 -6.19 13.82
CA ALA A 65 -21.19 -6.57 13.37
C ALA A 65 -21.32 -6.75 11.85
N ASP A 66 -20.33 -6.28 11.09
CA ASP A 66 -20.34 -6.26 9.63
C ASP A 66 -19.88 -7.59 9.05
N PHE A 67 -20.68 -8.32 8.29
CA PHE A 67 -20.24 -9.59 7.68
C PHE A 67 -20.51 -9.61 6.18
N THR A 68 -20.76 -8.45 5.62
CA THR A 68 -21.16 -8.27 4.23
C THR A 68 -20.03 -7.61 3.48
N GLU A 69 -19.79 -8.06 2.26
CA GLU A 69 -18.86 -7.37 1.37
C GLU A 69 -19.51 -6.13 0.76
N PRO A 70 -18.71 -5.12 0.38
CA PRO A 70 -19.19 -4.01 -0.43
C PRO A 70 -19.89 -4.47 -1.71
N GLY A 71 -21.03 -3.88 -2.01
CA GLY A 71 -21.75 -4.11 -3.25
C GLY A 71 -21.19 -3.27 -4.40
N ILE A 72 -20.81 -3.92 -5.50
CA ILE A 72 -20.36 -3.24 -6.73
C ILE A 72 -21.36 -3.49 -7.85
N SER A 73 -21.83 -2.43 -8.49
CA SER A 73 -22.67 -2.51 -9.70
C SER A 73 -22.13 -1.64 -10.82
N LYS A 74 -22.16 -2.14 -12.06
CA LYS A 74 -21.65 -1.43 -13.25
C LYS A 74 -22.79 -0.88 -14.10
N SER A 75 -22.68 0.38 -14.50
CA SER A 75 -23.59 1.07 -15.42
C SER A 75 -22.79 1.88 -16.44
N GLY A 76 -22.69 1.35 -17.67
CA GLY A 76 -21.77 1.90 -18.67
C GLY A 76 -20.32 1.78 -18.22
N ASP A 77 -19.61 2.91 -18.22
CA ASP A 77 -18.20 3.00 -17.78
C ASP A 77 -18.05 3.38 -16.29
N SER A 78 -19.17 3.50 -15.57
CA SER A 78 -19.20 3.87 -14.16
C SER A 78 -19.57 2.67 -13.28
N PHE A 79 -19.04 2.67 -12.06
CA PHE A 79 -19.32 1.70 -11.01
C PHE A 79 -19.98 2.41 -9.84
N SER A 80 -21.10 1.90 -9.33
CA SER A 80 -21.66 2.32 -8.05
C SER A 80 -21.20 1.34 -6.97
N VAL A 81 -20.61 1.88 -5.91
CA VAL A 81 -20.13 1.10 -4.76
C VAL A 81 -20.93 1.50 -3.53
N GLU A 82 -21.55 0.53 -2.89
CA GLU A 82 -22.38 0.73 -1.69
C GLU A 82 -21.96 -0.26 -0.62
N ASP A 83 -21.94 0.21 0.63
CA ASP A 83 -21.67 -0.60 1.80
C ASP A 83 -22.49 -0.06 2.98
N ASP A 84 -23.08 -0.95 3.77
CA ASP A 84 -23.97 -0.57 4.86
C ASP A 84 -23.23 -0.10 6.12
N SER A 85 -21.99 -0.58 6.29
CA SER A 85 -21.11 -0.30 7.43
C SER A 85 -20.10 0.82 7.15
N GLY A 86 -19.85 1.09 5.88
CA GLY A 86 -19.00 2.15 5.34
C GLY A 86 -17.74 1.60 4.68
N LEU A 87 -17.32 2.28 3.61
CA LEU A 87 -16.13 1.92 2.85
C LEU A 87 -14.86 2.44 3.54
N ALA A 88 -13.86 1.58 3.65
CA ALA A 88 -12.50 1.93 4.04
C ALA A 88 -11.69 2.42 2.84
N SER A 89 -11.76 1.70 1.70
CA SER A 89 -11.13 2.14 0.46
C SER A 89 -11.93 1.73 -0.78
N VAL A 90 -11.72 2.50 -1.85
CA VAL A 90 -12.12 2.13 -3.22
C VAL A 90 -10.94 2.43 -4.11
N ASP A 91 -10.40 1.39 -4.75
CA ASP A 91 -9.15 1.45 -5.48
C ASP A 91 -9.32 0.88 -6.90
N GLN A 92 -8.50 1.36 -7.81
CA GLN A 92 -8.17 0.62 -9.03
C GLN A 92 -7.03 -0.34 -8.67
N VAL A 93 -7.25 -1.62 -8.95
CA VAL A 93 -6.22 -2.65 -8.76
C VAL A 93 -5.67 -3.08 -10.10
N TYR A 94 -4.41 -3.49 -10.09
CA TYR A 94 -3.70 -4.03 -11.25
C TYR A 94 -3.16 -5.40 -10.88
N PHE A 95 -3.29 -6.39 -11.74
CA PHE A 95 -2.86 -7.74 -11.44
C PHE A 95 -2.52 -8.58 -12.67
N ILE A 96 -1.84 -9.69 -12.42
CA ILE A 96 -1.61 -10.76 -13.39
C ILE A 96 -2.38 -12.02 -12.96
N ALA A 97 -2.79 -12.83 -13.93
CA ALA A 97 -3.46 -14.09 -13.63
C ALA A 97 -2.45 -15.17 -13.19
N SER A 98 -2.79 -15.91 -12.13
CA SER A 98 -2.07 -17.11 -11.69
C SER A 98 -3.05 -18.26 -11.45
N PRO A 99 -2.61 -19.53 -11.51
CA PRO A 99 -3.46 -20.67 -11.16
C PRO A 99 -4.00 -20.63 -9.73
N GLU A 100 -3.29 -19.99 -8.80
CA GLU A 100 -3.72 -19.82 -7.40
C GLU A 100 -4.70 -18.65 -7.20
N GLY A 101 -4.84 -17.76 -8.18
CA GLY A 101 -5.67 -16.55 -8.10
C GLY A 101 -4.98 -15.32 -8.71
N PRO A 102 -5.65 -14.16 -8.72
CA PRO A 102 -5.05 -12.88 -9.12
C PRO A 102 -3.85 -12.53 -8.23
N VAL A 103 -2.70 -12.25 -8.85
CA VAL A 103 -1.52 -11.72 -8.16
C VAL A 103 -1.53 -10.20 -8.33
N LEU A 104 -1.83 -9.46 -7.26
CA LEU A 104 -1.88 -8.01 -7.33
C LEU A 104 -0.47 -7.46 -7.54
N ILE A 105 -0.33 -6.60 -8.53
CA ILE A 105 0.90 -5.83 -8.80
C ILE A 105 0.71 -4.37 -8.38
N GLY A 106 -0.52 -3.92 -8.15
CA GLY A 106 -0.72 -2.56 -7.67
C GLY A 106 -2.11 -2.22 -7.18
N ARG A 107 -2.17 -1.16 -6.38
CA ARG A 107 -3.42 -0.52 -5.91
C ARG A 107 -3.28 1.00 -5.99
N MET A 108 -4.25 1.67 -6.58
CA MET A 108 -4.32 3.13 -6.70
C MET A 108 -5.68 3.62 -6.22
N PRO A 109 -5.74 4.55 -5.24
CA PRO A 109 -7.01 5.02 -4.71
C PRO A 109 -7.82 5.76 -5.77
N LEU A 110 -9.12 5.50 -5.77
CA LEU A 110 -10.08 6.20 -6.62
C LEU A 110 -10.81 7.26 -5.80
N ALA A 111 -10.73 8.50 -6.27
CA ALA A 111 -11.52 9.58 -5.70
C ALA A 111 -12.91 9.62 -6.36
N CYS A 112 -13.95 9.76 -5.54
CA CYS A 112 -15.27 10.17 -5.99
C CYS A 112 -15.54 11.60 -5.49
N SER A 113 -16.08 12.47 -6.35
CA SER A 113 -16.39 13.86 -6.02
C SER A 113 -17.67 13.97 -5.17
N GLY A 114 -17.71 13.27 -4.03
CA GLY A 114 -18.81 13.31 -3.06
C GLY A 114 -20.01 12.42 -3.38
N GLY A 115 -19.81 11.35 -4.15
CA GLY A 115 -20.85 10.37 -4.49
C GLY A 115 -20.40 8.93 -4.23
N THR A 116 -21.16 7.96 -4.74
CA THR A 116 -20.85 6.53 -4.68
C THR A 116 -20.42 5.96 -6.04
N ASN A 117 -20.29 6.83 -7.04
CA ASN A 117 -19.96 6.44 -8.41
C ASN A 117 -18.48 6.70 -8.71
N TYR A 118 -17.83 5.68 -9.27
CA TYR A 118 -16.42 5.64 -9.59
C TYR A 118 -16.23 5.29 -11.07
N THR A 119 -15.15 5.78 -11.66
CA THR A 119 -14.71 5.42 -13.01
C THR A 119 -13.27 4.96 -12.93
N LEU A 120 -12.92 3.90 -13.63
CA LEU A 120 -11.54 3.44 -13.71
C LEU A 120 -10.75 4.34 -14.70
N PRO A 121 -9.66 4.98 -14.27
CA PRO A 121 -8.70 5.59 -15.18
C PRO A 121 -8.19 4.56 -16.20
N ALA A 122 -7.98 5.03 -17.42
CA ALA A 122 -7.24 4.25 -18.40
C ALA A 122 -5.81 4.01 -17.89
N TRP A 123 -5.31 2.80 -18.11
CA TRP A 123 -3.96 2.42 -17.74
C TRP A 123 -3.27 1.81 -18.95
N GLU A 124 -2.14 2.40 -19.35
CA GLU A 124 -1.38 2.01 -20.55
C GLU A 124 -0.21 1.09 -20.22
N GLY A 125 -0.15 0.57 -18.99
CA GLY A 125 0.87 -0.39 -18.57
C GLY A 125 2.05 0.22 -17.83
N GLU A 126 2.06 1.51 -17.50
CA GLU A 126 3.14 2.08 -16.71
C GLU A 126 3.07 1.60 -15.25
N TRP A 127 4.17 1.05 -14.75
CA TRP A 127 4.25 0.53 -13.39
C TRP A 127 5.66 0.57 -12.79
N ILE A 128 5.77 0.25 -11.50
CA ILE A 128 7.05 0.23 -10.78
C ILE A 128 7.71 -1.15 -10.87
N PHE A 129 9.01 -1.16 -11.19
CA PHE A 129 9.85 -2.36 -11.14
C PHE A 129 11.30 -1.98 -10.81
N ILE A 130 12.10 -2.99 -10.41
CA ILE A 130 13.54 -2.83 -10.29
C ILE A 130 14.15 -3.23 -11.63
N GLU A 131 15.02 -2.39 -12.19
CA GLU A 131 15.68 -2.66 -13.47
C GLU A 131 17.19 -2.54 -13.35
N GLY A 132 17.92 -3.50 -13.93
CA GLY A 132 19.36 -3.39 -14.17
C GLY A 132 19.64 -2.94 -15.61
N SER A 133 19.86 -1.64 -15.82
CA SER A 133 20.00 -1.02 -17.16
C SER A 133 21.10 -1.61 -18.06
N LYS A 134 22.15 -2.22 -17.49
CA LYS A 134 23.19 -2.93 -18.26
C LYS A 134 22.80 -4.36 -18.66
N THR A 135 21.97 -5.02 -17.86
CA THR A 135 21.63 -6.44 -18.03
C THR A 135 20.29 -6.65 -18.72
N GLY A 136 19.42 -5.64 -18.73
CA GLY A 136 18.03 -5.74 -19.17
C GLY A 136 17.18 -6.65 -18.28
N LYS A 137 17.69 -7.05 -17.10
CA LYS A 137 16.91 -7.80 -16.12
C LYS A 137 16.03 -6.84 -15.34
N SER A 138 14.77 -7.24 -15.15
CA SER A 138 13.83 -6.53 -14.31
C SER A 138 13.14 -7.46 -13.33
N SER A 139 12.65 -6.89 -12.23
CA SER A 139 11.79 -7.54 -11.26
C SER A 139 10.61 -6.65 -10.97
N LEU A 140 9.40 -7.15 -11.26
CA LEU A 140 8.17 -6.43 -10.99
C LEU A 140 8.02 -6.19 -9.48
N ILE A 141 7.44 -5.04 -9.12
CA ILE A 141 7.15 -4.70 -7.73
C ILE A 141 5.65 -4.51 -7.57
N TYR A 142 5.07 -5.14 -6.54
CA TYR A 142 3.76 -4.76 -6.05
C TYR A 142 3.85 -3.36 -5.44
N ALA A 143 2.94 -2.43 -5.75
CA ALA A 143 2.92 -1.13 -5.06
C ALA A 143 1.50 -0.63 -4.79
N ALA A 144 1.19 -0.34 -3.52
CA ALA A 144 -0.07 0.27 -3.13
C ALA A 144 0.14 1.75 -2.81
N CYS A 145 -0.57 2.64 -3.50
CA CYS A 145 -0.49 4.07 -3.19
C CYS A 145 -1.17 4.37 -1.85
N GLY A 146 -0.37 4.81 -0.87
CA GLY A 146 -0.83 5.20 0.46
C GLY A 146 -1.11 6.70 0.58
N GLY A 147 -0.71 7.51 -0.40
CA GLY A 147 -0.99 8.93 -0.41
C GLY A 147 -0.20 9.70 -1.46
N GLU A 148 -0.43 11.02 -1.47
CA GLU A 148 0.29 11.97 -2.30
C GLU A 148 0.87 13.08 -1.43
N SER A 149 2.12 13.45 -1.69
CA SER A 149 2.75 14.64 -1.10
C SER A 149 2.14 15.92 -1.67
N GLU A 150 2.41 17.06 -1.02
CA GLU A 150 1.93 18.38 -1.48
C GLU A 150 2.37 18.73 -2.91
N ASN A 151 3.50 18.17 -3.35
CA ASN A 151 4.05 18.42 -4.69
C ASN A 151 3.51 17.45 -5.75
N GLY A 152 2.56 16.58 -5.40
CA GLY A 152 1.97 15.60 -6.32
C GLY A 152 2.82 14.33 -6.53
N ASN A 153 3.88 14.15 -5.74
CA ASN A 153 4.62 12.88 -5.73
C ASN A 153 3.79 11.83 -4.98
N ARG A 154 3.79 10.60 -5.48
CA ARG A 154 3.07 9.48 -4.88
C ARG A 154 3.95 8.77 -3.85
N ILE A 155 3.33 8.41 -2.74
CA ILE A 155 3.93 7.60 -1.68
C ILE A 155 3.27 6.23 -1.77
N LEU A 156 4.04 5.22 -2.20
CA LEU A 156 3.55 3.84 -2.34
C LEU A 156 4.20 2.94 -1.29
N THR A 157 3.50 1.88 -0.90
CA THR A 157 3.99 0.88 0.04
C THR A 157 4.09 -0.49 -0.63
N THR A 158 5.10 -1.27 -0.23
CA THR A 158 5.35 -2.62 -0.74
C THR A 158 6.12 -3.47 0.26
N GLU A 159 5.97 -4.79 0.17
CA GLU A 159 6.73 -5.77 0.95
C GLU A 159 7.93 -6.26 0.14
N LEU A 160 9.14 -6.08 0.67
CA LEU A 160 10.39 -6.50 0.07
C LEU A 160 11.21 -7.36 1.03
N GLY A 161 11.91 -8.35 0.49
CA GLY A 161 12.99 -9.04 1.18
C GLY A 161 14.32 -8.40 0.84
N LEU A 162 15.09 -7.99 1.86
CA LEU A 162 16.43 -7.47 1.70
C LEU A 162 17.45 -8.50 2.18
N GLN A 163 18.39 -8.87 1.33
CA GLN A 163 19.58 -9.60 1.73
C GLN A 163 20.84 -8.74 1.61
N ARG A 164 21.48 -8.46 2.74
CA ARG A 164 22.72 -7.65 2.87
C ARG A 164 23.71 -8.40 3.74
N ASP A 165 24.96 -8.49 3.30
CA ASP A 165 26.05 -9.20 4.00
C ASP A 165 25.74 -10.66 4.41
N GLY A 166 24.83 -11.32 3.68
CA GLY A 166 24.41 -12.69 3.95
C GLY A 166 23.24 -12.83 4.93
N GLU A 167 22.76 -11.74 5.53
CA GLU A 167 21.56 -11.71 6.36
C GLU A 167 20.34 -11.33 5.54
N PHE A 168 19.21 -12.00 5.78
CA PHE A 168 17.92 -11.68 5.16
C PHE A 168 17.01 -10.97 6.17
N ARG A 169 16.29 -9.93 5.72
CA ARG A 169 15.30 -9.19 6.53
C ARG A 169 14.07 -8.89 5.68
N SER A 170 12.89 -9.11 6.25
CA SER A 170 11.63 -8.60 5.68
C SER A 170 11.56 -7.09 5.89
N CYS A 171 11.09 -6.36 4.89
CA CYS A 171 11.03 -4.91 4.91
C CYS A 171 9.67 -4.44 4.37
N LEU A 172 9.02 -3.57 5.14
CA LEU A 172 7.97 -2.73 4.59
C LEU A 172 8.66 -1.51 3.96
N ALA A 173 8.59 -1.41 2.64
CA ALA A 173 9.25 -0.34 1.91
C ALA A 173 8.26 0.75 1.49
N GLN A 174 8.72 2.00 1.59
CA GLN A 174 8.05 3.17 1.05
C GLN A 174 8.76 3.63 -0.22
N LEU A 175 7.99 3.76 -1.29
CA LEU A 175 8.44 4.19 -2.60
C LEU A 175 7.92 5.61 -2.85
N TYR A 176 8.82 6.54 -3.07
CA TYR A 176 8.51 7.92 -3.41
C TYR A 176 8.67 8.08 -4.92
N LEU A 177 7.55 8.12 -5.63
CA LEU A 177 7.49 8.32 -7.06
C LEU A 177 7.35 9.81 -7.36
N ASP A 178 8.37 10.39 -7.98
CA ASP A 178 8.28 11.68 -8.63
C ASP A 178 7.49 11.54 -9.94
N THR A 179 6.26 12.04 -9.94
CA THR A 179 5.33 11.89 -11.07
C THR A 179 5.70 12.76 -12.27
N LEU A 180 6.64 13.72 -12.12
CA LEU A 180 7.10 14.57 -13.21
C LEU A 180 8.18 13.92 -14.06
N ASN A 181 9.01 13.05 -13.47
CA ASN A 181 10.17 12.46 -14.14
C ASN A 181 10.30 10.94 -14.01
N GLY A 182 9.38 10.27 -13.30
CA GLY A 182 9.36 8.81 -13.14
C GLY A 182 10.41 8.26 -12.18
N THR A 183 11.15 9.11 -11.46
CA THR A 183 12.17 8.67 -10.50
C THR A 183 11.50 8.06 -9.27
N VAL A 184 11.96 6.89 -8.86
CA VAL A 184 11.49 6.22 -7.64
C VAL A 184 12.62 6.13 -6.63
N ARG A 185 12.38 6.65 -5.41
CA ARG A 185 13.25 6.42 -4.26
C ARG A 185 12.62 5.42 -3.32
N ALA A 186 13.39 4.42 -2.89
CA ALA A 186 12.92 3.38 -1.98
C ALA A 186 13.58 3.52 -0.62
N TYR A 187 12.78 3.51 0.44
CA TYR A 187 13.22 3.44 1.82
C TYR A 187 12.63 2.18 2.44
N MET A 188 13.49 1.26 2.87
CA MET A 188 13.11 -0.04 3.41
C MET A 188 13.14 0.02 4.93
N ASN A 189 12.03 -0.25 5.60
CA ASN A 189 11.98 -0.38 7.05
C ASN A 189 11.95 -1.87 7.43
N PRO A 190 13.09 -2.46 7.85
CA PRO A 190 13.13 -3.85 8.25
C PRO A 190 12.21 -4.12 9.43
N TYR A 191 11.62 -5.32 9.48
CA TYR A 191 10.86 -5.76 10.63
C TYR A 191 11.05 -7.26 10.88
N GLU A 192 10.72 -7.67 12.10
CA GLU A 192 10.58 -9.06 12.48
C GLU A 192 9.17 -9.31 13.03
N VAL A 193 8.63 -10.50 12.76
CA VAL A 193 7.41 -10.97 13.38
C VAL A 193 7.81 -11.75 14.62
N LEU A 194 7.36 -11.29 15.78
CA LEU A 194 7.59 -11.90 17.08
C LEU A 194 6.73 -13.17 17.24
N ASP A 195 7.07 -14.00 18.24
CA ASP A 195 6.37 -15.26 18.51
C ASP A 195 4.87 -15.09 18.82
N ASP A 196 4.46 -13.91 19.28
CA ASP A 196 3.07 -13.55 19.56
C ASP A 196 2.32 -12.99 18.32
N GLY A 197 3.01 -12.91 17.18
CA GLY A 197 2.48 -12.35 15.93
C GLY A 197 2.65 -10.84 15.80
N ASN A 198 3.17 -10.15 16.82
CA ASN A 198 3.40 -8.72 16.74
C ASN A 198 4.58 -8.40 15.82
N VAL A 199 4.47 -7.28 15.12
CA VAL A 199 5.52 -6.79 14.22
C VAL A 199 6.40 -5.79 14.96
N LEU A 200 7.69 -6.09 15.06
CA LEU A 200 8.70 -5.17 15.58
C LEU A 200 9.47 -4.55 14.41
N PHE A 201 9.19 -3.28 14.13
CA PHE A 201 9.95 -2.49 13.16
C PHE A 201 11.31 -2.07 13.73
N SER A 202 12.32 -2.13 12.86
CA SER A 202 13.62 -1.53 13.08
C SER A 202 13.49 -0.02 13.27
N LYS A 203 14.43 0.56 14.03
CA LYS A 203 14.60 2.01 14.09
C LYS A 203 15.44 2.55 12.94
N GLU A 204 16.18 1.66 12.29
CA GLU A 204 17.01 1.96 11.14
C GLU A 204 16.18 1.75 9.88
N VAL A 205 16.10 2.79 9.05
CA VAL A 205 15.57 2.72 7.69
C VAL A 205 16.75 2.62 6.74
N LEU A 206 16.65 1.73 5.77
CA LEU A 206 17.71 1.40 4.83
C LEU A 206 17.35 1.87 3.43
N GLU A 207 18.29 2.52 2.77
CA GLU A 207 18.25 2.69 1.31
C GLU A 207 18.89 1.47 0.63
N PRO A 208 18.39 1.04 -0.54
CA PRO A 208 19.06 0.03 -1.37
C PRO A 208 20.48 0.46 -1.78
N GLU A 209 21.45 -0.43 -1.64
CA GLU A 209 22.85 -0.17 -1.95
C GLU A 209 23.45 -1.22 -2.90
N PRO A 210 24.49 -0.89 -3.70
CA PRO A 210 25.20 -1.87 -4.50
C PRO A 210 25.71 -3.05 -3.66
N GLY A 211 25.35 -4.26 -4.05
CA GLY A 211 25.66 -5.49 -3.33
C GLY A 211 24.43 -6.16 -2.70
N ASP A 212 23.38 -5.39 -2.40
CA ASP A 212 22.12 -5.92 -1.89
C ASP A 212 21.45 -6.86 -2.88
N ILE A 213 20.66 -7.80 -2.34
CA ILE A 213 19.74 -8.61 -3.13
C ILE A 213 18.34 -8.31 -2.63
N ILE A 214 17.48 -7.84 -3.53
CA ILE A 214 16.09 -7.47 -3.23
C ILE A 214 15.18 -8.51 -3.86
N THR A 215 14.28 -9.08 -3.05
CA THR A 215 13.18 -9.93 -3.51
C THR A 215 11.88 -9.17 -3.36
N ALA A 216 11.13 -9.03 -4.46
CA ALA A 216 9.81 -8.40 -4.45
C ALA A 216 8.72 -9.45 -4.21
N TYR A 217 7.77 -9.13 -3.33
CA TYR A 217 6.62 -9.97 -3.03
C TYR A 217 5.32 -9.28 -3.44
N ALA A 218 4.29 -10.09 -3.72
CA ALA A 218 2.96 -9.63 -4.05
C ALA A 218 1.90 -10.51 -3.38
N PRO A 219 0.76 -9.93 -2.97
CA PRO A 219 -0.33 -10.72 -2.45
C PRO A 219 -1.08 -11.44 -3.58
N VAL A 220 -1.42 -12.69 -3.34
CA VAL A 220 -2.30 -13.52 -4.16
C VAL A 220 -3.68 -13.49 -3.52
N TYR A 221 -4.68 -13.03 -4.26
CA TYR A 221 -6.05 -12.95 -3.78
C TYR A 221 -6.82 -14.24 -4.09
N GLY A 222 -7.52 -14.75 -3.07
CA GLY A 222 -8.53 -15.80 -3.18
C GLY A 222 -9.94 -15.25 -2.92
N GLU A 223 -10.91 -16.16 -2.73
CA GLU A 223 -12.33 -15.79 -2.51
C GLU A 223 -12.57 -14.97 -1.23
N SER A 224 -11.70 -15.10 -0.22
CA SER A 224 -11.85 -14.48 1.09
C SER A 224 -10.71 -13.54 1.47
N GLY A 225 -9.93 -13.06 0.49
CA GLY A 225 -8.90 -12.02 0.68
C GLY A 225 -7.53 -12.48 0.23
N ILE A 226 -6.49 -11.91 0.86
CA ILE A 226 -5.11 -12.35 0.61
C ILE A 226 -4.99 -13.80 1.11
N GLN A 227 -4.78 -14.71 0.16
CA GLN A 227 -4.61 -16.14 0.42
C GLN A 227 -3.14 -16.48 0.69
N ASP A 228 -2.24 -15.87 -0.06
CA ASP A 228 -0.81 -16.15 0.00
C ASP A 228 0.01 -14.93 -0.47
N TRP A 229 1.33 -14.98 -0.26
CA TRP A 229 2.28 -14.04 -0.83
C TRP A 229 3.24 -14.78 -1.76
N THR A 230 3.38 -14.29 -2.98
CA THR A 230 4.28 -14.88 -3.98
C THR A 230 5.42 -13.95 -4.32
N ALA A 231 6.59 -14.52 -4.64
CA ALA A 231 7.73 -13.74 -5.10
C ALA A 231 7.53 -13.35 -6.57
N LEU A 232 7.54 -12.04 -6.86
CA LEU A 232 7.51 -11.51 -8.22
C LEU A 232 8.88 -11.60 -8.90
N GLY A 233 9.96 -11.59 -8.12
CA GLY A 233 11.31 -11.73 -8.62
C GLY A 233 12.36 -11.32 -7.61
N THR A 234 13.61 -11.58 -7.96
CA THR A 234 14.79 -11.23 -7.15
C THR A 234 15.83 -10.59 -8.03
N LEU A 235 16.35 -9.44 -7.62
CA LEU A 235 17.40 -8.72 -8.35
C LEU A 235 18.52 -8.30 -7.41
N LYS A 236 19.76 -8.42 -7.89
CA LYS A 236 20.94 -7.92 -7.18
C LYS A 236 21.18 -6.47 -7.59
N MET A 237 21.32 -5.58 -6.62
CA MET A 237 21.62 -4.18 -6.80
C MET A 237 23.09 -4.00 -7.20
N ASP A 238 23.32 -3.22 -8.26
CA ASP A 238 24.62 -2.66 -8.64
C ASP A 238 24.48 -1.16 -8.98
N GLU A 239 25.57 -0.51 -9.40
CA GLU A 239 25.56 0.93 -9.72
C GLU A 239 24.66 1.33 -10.91
N ASN A 240 24.05 0.36 -11.59
CA ASN A 240 23.16 0.53 -12.75
C ASN A 240 21.78 -0.07 -12.50
N THR A 241 21.51 -0.48 -11.27
CA THR A 241 20.21 -1.00 -10.84
C THR A 241 19.45 0.08 -10.10
N ALA A 242 18.18 0.30 -10.48
CA ALA A 242 17.34 1.30 -9.87
C ALA A 242 15.88 0.84 -9.81
N PHE A 243 15.12 1.45 -8.90
CA PHE A 243 13.67 1.44 -8.94
C PHE A 243 13.23 2.45 -10.01
N VAL A 244 12.39 2.02 -10.94
CA VAL A 244 11.93 2.82 -12.06
C VAL A 244 10.42 2.72 -12.20
N TYR A 245 9.81 3.78 -12.74
CA TYR A 245 8.42 3.78 -13.19
C TYR A 245 8.40 3.94 -14.70
N ASP A 246 8.02 2.87 -15.42
CA ASP A 246 8.03 2.81 -16.88
C ASP A 246 7.01 1.76 -17.37
N PHE A 247 6.85 1.63 -18.68
CA PHE A 247 5.99 0.64 -19.31
C PHE A 247 6.40 -0.78 -18.94
N LEU A 248 5.42 -1.58 -18.53
CA LEU A 248 5.58 -2.99 -18.32
C LEU A 248 5.95 -3.72 -19.63
N PRO A 249 6.64 -4.87 -19.52
CA PRO A 249 6.92 -5.70 -20.68
C PRO A 249 5.64 -6.14 -21.41
N ALA A 250 5.80 -6.55 -22.67
CA ALA A 250 4.72 -7.17 -23.43
C ALA A 250 4.12 -8.36 -22.66
N GLY A 251 2.80 -8.40 -22.58
CA GLY A 251 2.09 -9.34 -21.73
C GLY A 251 0.62 -9.02 -21.56
N THR A 252 -0.07 -9.88 -20.81
CA THR A 252 -1.48 -9.72 -20.46
C THR A 252 -1.58 -9.35 -18.99
N TYR A 253 -2.22 -8.21 -18.75
CA TYR A 253 -2.45 -7.64 -17.43
C TYR A 253 -3.94 -7.37 -17.27
N TYR A 254 -4.37 -7.17 -16.02
CA TYR A 254 -5.76 -6.93 -15.71
C TYR A 254 -5.89 -5.74 -14.78
N THR A 255 -7.01 -5.03 -14.91
CA THR A 255 -7.41 -4.00 -13.95
C THR A 255 -8.88 -4.14 -13.57
N ALA A 256 -9.20 -3.82 -12.32
CA ALA A 256 -10.56 -3.89 -11.80
C ALA A 256 -10.79 -2.79 -10.76
N LEU A 257 -12.06 -2.52 -10.45
CA LEU A 257 -12.42 -1.77 -9.26
C LEU A 257 -12.42 -2.72 -8.07
N TYR A 258 -11.77 -2.30 -6.99
CA TYR A 258 -11.73 -2.98 -5.72
C TYR A 258 -12.35 -2.09 -4.66
N ALA A 259 -13.19 -2.65 -3.79
CA ALA A 259 -13.77 -1.95 -2.67
C ALA A 259 -13.57 -2.79 -1.41
N GLU A 260 -13.19 -2.14 -0.32
CA GLU A 260 -12.96 -2.75 0.98
C GLU A 260 -13.65 -1.93 2.07
N ASP A 261 -14.29 -2.60 3.01
CA ASP A 261 -14.91 -1.99 4.20
C ASP A 261 -13.94 -1.93 5.39
N TYR A 262 -14.38 -1.36 6.51
CA TYR A 262 -13.56 -1.24 7.71
C TYR A 262 -13.29 -2.55 8.46
N ARG A 263 -14.01 -3.63 8.15
CA ARG A 263 -13.74 -4.99 8.64
C ARG A 263 -12.84 -5.79 7.67
N LEU A 264 -12.43 -5.19 6.56
CA LEU A 264 -11.65 -5.84 5.51
C LEU A 264 -12.44 -6.91 4.73
N ASN A 265 -13.78 -6.89 4.76
CA ASN A 265 -14.50 -7.56 3.67
C ASN A 265 -14.29 -6.74 2.41
N PHE A 266 -14.21 -7.41 1.27
CA PHE A 266 -13.89 -6.75 0.01
C PHE A 266 -14.68 -7.37 -1.13
N ASN A 267 -14.81 -6.60 -2.20
CA ASN A 267 -15.35 -7.05 -3.46
C ASN A 267 -14.52 -6.48 -4.61
N MET A 268 -14.47 -7.21 -5.72
CA MET A 268 -13.76 -6.79 -6.93
C MET A 268 -14.68 -6.91 -8.13
N SER A 269 -14.74 -5.87 -8.96
CA SER A 269 -15.51 -5.90 -10.19
C SER A 269 -14.95 -6.92 -11.19
N GLU A 270 -15.76 -7.29 -12.18
CA GLU A 270 -15.27 -7.98 -13.38
C GLU A 270 -14.04 -7.27 -13.96
N PRO A 271 -12.94 -7.99 -14.22
CA PRO A 271 -11.70 -7.37 -14.66
C PRO A 271 -11.73 -6.98 -16.14
N ALA A 272 -11.07 -5.87 -16.44
CA ALA A 272 -10.73 -5.48 -17.80
C ALA A 272 -9.34 -6.01 -18.16
N GLU A 273 -9.23 -6.68 -19.30
CA GLU A 273 -7.96 -7.18 -19.84
C GLU A 273 -7.22 -6.07 -20.59
N ILE A 274 -5.92 -5.99 -20.34
CA ILE A 274 -4.97 -5.06 -20.96
C ILE A 274 -3.85 -5.89 -21.60
N ILE A 275 -3.70 -5.75 -22.92
CA ILE A 275 -2.66 -6.44 -23.69
C ILE A 275 -1.62 -5.40 -24.10
N LEU A 276 -0.38 -5.61 -23.65
CA LEU A 276 0.77 -4.80 -24.04
C LEU A 276 1.56 -5.55 -25.12
N GLU A 277 1.79 -4.89 -26.26
CA GLU A 277 2.47 -5.44 -27.45
C GLU A 277 3.96 -5.08 -27.53
#